data_AF-A0A3S1N3K5-F1
#
_entry.id   AF-A0A3S1N3K5-F1
#
_cell.length_a   1.000
_cell.length_b   1.000
_cell.length_c   1.000
_cell.angle_alpha   90.00
_cell.angle_beta   90.00
_cell.angle_gamma   90.00
#
_symmetry.space_group_name_H-M   'P 1'
#
loop_
_entity.id
_entity.type
_entity.pdbx_description
1 polymer ?
#
loop_
_entity_poly.entity_id
_entity_poly.type
_entity_poly.pdbx_seq_one_letter_code
_entity_poly.pdbx_strand_id
1 'polypeptide(L)'
;MCLFCDPATASRLSYRAAGKTIAQRLEGPADVILRGGPILTMDELQPRAEALSIRDGLVQFVGPLDGAMAHKARSTRVIDLGGRTVIPG
;
A
#
# COMPACT_ATOMS: atom_id res chain seq x y z
N MET A 1 0.75 -52.56 -5.00
CA MET A 1 1.29 -51.42 -5.78
C MET A 1 0.21 -50.34 -5.78
N CYS A 2 0.14 -49.51 -4.74
CA CYS A 2 -0.88 -48.46 -4.64
C CYS A 2 -0.38 -47.22 -5.40
N LEU A 3 -0.83 -47.09 -6.64
CA LEU A 3 -0.43 -46.03 -7.58
C LEU A 3 -1.50 -44.95 -7.69
N PHE A 4 -2.02 -44.45 -6.56
CA PHE A 4 -2.84 -43.22 -6.54
C PHE A 4 -2.69 -42.52 -5.19
N CYS A 5 -1.57 -41.81 -5.03
CA CYS A 5 -1.48 -40.65 -4.17
C CYS A 5 -1.66 -39.44 -5.08
N ASP A 6 -2.87 -38.90 -5.15
CA ASP A 6 -3.16 -37.66 -5.87
C ASP A 6 -3.50 -36.57 -4.83
N PRO A 7 -2.60 -35.59 -4.59
CA PRO A 7 -2.82 -34.55 -3.59
C PRO A 7 -3.78 -33.43 -4.07
N ALA A 8 -4.48 -33.58 -5.20
CA ALA A 8 -5.26 -32.50 -5.80
C ALA A 8 -6.69 -32.30 -5.26
N THR A 9 -7.05 -32.84 -4.09
CA THR A 9 -8.38 -32.59 -3.47
C THR A 9 -8.28 -31.90 -2.10
N ALA A 10 -7.43 -30.88 -1.99
CA ALA A 10 -7.73 -29.80 -1.05
C ALA A 10 -8.86 -28.99 -1.68
N SER A 11 -10.09 -29.38 -1.34
CA SER A 11 -11.31 -28.66 -1.65
C SER A 11 -11.04 -27.16 -1.45
N ARG A 12 -10.98 -26.43 -2.56
CA ARG A 12 -10.92 -24.98 -2.56
C ARG A 12 -12.19 -24.54 -1.87
N LEU A 13 -12.07 -24.33 -0.56
CA LEU A 13 -13.01 -23.57 0.23
C LEU A 13 -13.01 -22.20 -0.45
N SER A 14 -13.89 -22.06 -1.42
CA SER A 14 -14.35 -20.81 -1.98
C SER A 14 -15.23 -20.22 -0.89
N TYR A 15 -14.58 -19.91 0.24
CA TYR A 15 -15.05 -18.89 1.13
C TYR A 15 -15.08 -17.65 0.26
N ARG A 16 -16.29 -17.30 -0.20
CA ARG A 16 -16.60 -15.99 -0.73
C ARG A 16 -16.33 -14.99 0.40
N ALA A 17 -15.05 -14.69 0.64
CA ALA A 17 -14.66 -13.48 1.32
C ALA A 17 -15.08 -12.36 0.38
N ALA A 18 -16.20 -11.71 0.68
CA ALA A 18 -16.66 -10.55 -0.06
C ALA A 18 -15.72 -9.32 0.08
N GLY A 19 -14.47 -9.52 0.53
CA GLY A 19 -13.49 -8.47 0.78
C GLY A 19 -12.14 -8.79 0.14
N LYS A 20 -11.56 -7.78 -0.54
CA LYS A 20 -10.17 -7.80 -0.99
C LYS A 20 -9.21 -8.00 0.19
N THR A 21 -8.16 -8.77 -0.01
CA THR A 21 -7.01 -8.83 0.91
C THR A 21 -6.26 -7.49 0.92
N ILE A 22 -5.49 -7.23 1.98
CA ILE A 22 -4.62 -6.05 2.06
C ILE A 22 -3.66 -5.96 0.86
N ALA A 23 -3.05 -7.07 0.42
CA ALA A 23 -2.20 -7.08 -0.77
C ALA A 23 -2.94 -6.58 -2.03
N GLN A 24 -4.15 -7.08 -2.27
CA GLN A 24 -4.98 -6.68 -3.41
C GLN A 24 -5.45 -5.21 -3.35
N ARG A 25 -5.55 -4.63 -2.14
CA ARG A 25 -5.84 -3.21 -1.93
C ARG A 25 -4.62 -2.32 -2.15
N LEU A 26 -3.41 -2.87 -2.06
CA LEU A 26 -2.17 -2.14 -2.30
C LEU A 26 -1.62 -2.31 -3.74
N GLU A 27 -2.14 -3.23 -4.55
CA GLU A 27 -1.74 -3.42 -5.96
C GLU A 27 -2.26 -2.35 -6.95
N GLY A 28 -1.46 -1.37 -7.35
CA GLY A 28 -1.79 -0.47 -8.47
C GLY A 28 -1.50 1.00 -8.19
N PRO A 29 -2.17 1.94 -8.88
CA PRO A 29 -1.92 3.36 -8.69
C PRO A 29 -2.48 3.85 -7.36
N ALA A 30 -1.83 4.87 -6.80
CA ALA A 30 -2.26 5.52 -5.57
C ALA A 30 -3.50 6.40 -5.81
N ASP A 31 -4.35 6.50 -4.79
CA ASP A 31 -5.47 7.45 -4.78
C ASP A 31 -4.99 8.84 -4.37
N VAL A 32 -4.08 8.89 -3.38
CA VAL A 32 -3.49 10.13 -2.87
C VAL A 32 -1.98 9.95 -2.70
N ILE A 33 -1.22 10.98 -3.06
CA ILE A 33 0.20 11.11 -2.73
C ILE A 33 0.38 12.42 -1.96
N LEU A 34 0.97 12.34 -0.76
CA LEU A 34 1.39 13.53 0.00
C LEU A 34 2.88 13.75 -0.21
N ARG A 35 3.29 14.99 -0.47
CA ARG A 35 4.70 15.38 -0.65
C ARG A 35 4.97 16.81 -0.20
N GLY A 36 6.24 17.20 -0.17
CA GLY A 36 6.63 18.60 -0.04
C GLY A 36 6.57 19.13 1.40
N GLY A 37 6.59 18.24 2.40
CA GLY A 37 6.66 18.57 3.81
C GLY A 37 7.14 17.38 4.64
N PRO A 38 7.53 17.58 5.90
CA PRO A 38 8.02 16.50 6.76
C PRO A 38 6.90 15.49 7.03
N ILE A 39 7.16 14.20 6.79
CA ILE A 39 6.24 13.12 7.19
C ILE A 39 6.90 12.37 8.33
N LEU A 40 6.30 12.42 9.52
CA LEU A 40 6.76 11.64 10.65
C LEU A 40 6.08 10.27 10.64
N THR A 41 6.85 9.22 10.93
CA THR A 41 6.32 7.87 11.09
C THR A 41 6.57 7.40 12.53
N MET A 42 5.94 6.30 12.93
CA MET A 42 6.24 5.62 14.19
C MET A 42 7.25 4.47 14.01
N ASP A 43 7.90 4.38 12.85
CA ASP A 43 8.96 3.42 12.58
C ASP A 43 10.28 3.97 13.13
N GLU A 44 10.88 3.28 14.11
CA GLU A 44 12.15 3.67 14.72
C GLU A 44 13.32 3.67 13.72
N LEU A 45 13.26 2.81 12.71
CA LEU A 45 14.28 2.72 11.66
C LEU A 45 14.11 3.81 10.60
N GLN A 46 12.87 4.28 10.40
CA GLN A 46 12.55 5.29 9.41
C GLN A 46 11.55 6.34 9.94
N PRO A 47 11.96 7.16 10.94
CA PRO A 47 11.05 8.09 11.62
C PRO A 47 10.62 9.27 10.74
N ARG A 48 11.27 9.47 9.59
CA ARG A 48 10.98 10.55 8.63
C ARG A 48 10.88 10.02 7.21
N ALA A 49 9.96 10.58 6.45
CA ALA A 49 9.79 10.34 5.02
C ALA A 49 9.56 11.65 4.25
N GLU A 50 9.85 11.64 2.95
CA GLU A 50 9.66 12.78 2.05
C GLU A 50 8.29 12.77 1.37
N ALA A 51 7.77 11.57 1.10
CA ALA A 51 6.46 11.37 0.52
C ALA A 51 5.81 10.07 1.02
N LEU A 52 4.48 10.03 0.91
CA LEU A 52 3.70 8.82 1.17
C LEU A 52 2.60 8.66 0.11
N SER A 53 2.31 7.42 -0.27
CA SER A 53 1.19 7.08 -1.15
C SER A 53 0.13 6.29 -0.39
N ILE A 54 -1.14 6.61 -0.67
CA ILE A 54 -2.31 5.98 -0.06
C ILE A 54 -3.15 5.35 -1.15
N ARG A 55 -3.59 4.11 -0.92
CA ARG A 55 -4.55 3.41 -1.76
C ARG A 55 -5.60 2.72 -0.92
N ASP A 56 -6.87 2.92 -1.25
CA ASP A 56 -8.03 2.34 -0.57
C ASP A 56 -7.98 2.56 0.95
N GLY A 57 -7.56 3.76 1.36
CA GLY A 57 -7.40 4.15 2.77
C GLY A 57 -6.19 3.55 3.50
N LEU A 58 -5.34 2.78 2.81
CA LEU A 58 -4.14 2.17 3.38
C LEU A 58 -2.87 2.85 2.86
N VAL A 59 -1.85 2.93 3.70
CA VAL A 59 -0.51 3.39 3.27
C VAL A 59 0.09 2.32 2.37
N GLN A 60 0.26 2.67 1.10
CA GLN A 60 0.84 1.81 0.06
C GLN A 60 2.36 1.93 0.02
N PHE A 61 2.88 3.13 0.24
CA PHE A 61 4.32 3.41 0.27
C PHE A 61 4.63 4.58 1.19
N VAL A 62 5.78 4.53 1.86
CA VAL A 62 6.35 5.62 2.66
C VAL A 62 7.86 5.65 2.43
N GLY A 63 8.42 6.83 2.10
CA GLY A 63 9.85 6.94 1.83
C GLY A 63 10.26 8.13 0.97
N PRO A 64 11.28 7.98 0.11
CA PRO A 64 11.72 9.02 -0.82
C PRO A 64 10.63 9.43 -1.80
N LEU A 65 10.70 10.68 -2.28
CA LEU A 65 9.71 11.23 -3.20
C LEU A 65 9.49 10.37 -4.45
N ASP A 66 10.57 9.94 -5.09
CA ASP A 66 10.51 9.20 -6.35
C ASP A 66 9.80 7.85 -6.21
N GLY A 67 9.98 7.17 -5.07
CA GLY A 67 9.30 5.91 -4.78
C GLY A 67 7.79 6.08 -4.66
N ALA A 68 7.32 7.14 -3.99
CA ALA A 68 5.90 7.45 -3.90
C ALA A 68 5.33 7.85 -5.27
N MET A 69 6.09 8.64 -6.04
CA MET A 69 5.69 9.12 -7.37
C MET A 69 5.62 8.00 -8.41
N ALA A 70 6.32 6.88 -8.23
CA ALA A 70 6.18 5.69 -9.07
C ALA A 70 4.75 5.12 -9.08
N HIS A 71 3.95 5.37 -8.04
CA HIS A 71 2.56 4.96 -7.95
C HIS A 71 1.56 5.97 -8.54
N LYS A 72 2.03 7.08 -9.11
CA LYS A 72 1.17 8.13 -9.68
C LYS A 72 0.51 7.66 -10.99
N ALA A 73 -0.79 7.87 -11.08
CA ALA A 73 -1.56 7.80 -12.32
C ALA A 73 -2.40 9.06 -12.53
N ARG A 74 -3.15 9.12 -13.64
CA ARG A 74 -4.04 10.25 -13.96
C ARG A 74 -5.13 10.48 -12.90
N SER A 75 -5.56 9.44 -12.20
CA SER A 75 -6.56 9.51 -11.13
C SER A 75 -5.98 9.89 -9.77
N THR A 76 -4.65 9.89 -9.61
CA THR A 76 -4.00 10.13 -8.33
C THR A 76 -4.04 11.61 -7.97
N ARG A 77 -4.53 11.89 -6.76
CA ARG A 77 -4.49 13.24 -6.19
C ARG A 77 -3.13 13.47 -5.53
N VAL A 78 -2.32 14.35 -6.10
CA VAL A 78 -1.07 14.78 -5.48
C VAL A 78 -1.33 16.02 -4.63
N ILE A 79 -1.05 15.93 -3.33
CA ILE A 79 -1.21 17.01 -2.36
C ILE A 79 0.18 17.50 -1.97
N ASP A 80 0.46 18.77 -2.25
CA ASP A 80 1.65 19.45 -1.77
C ASP A 80 1.37 20.01 -0.37
N LEU A 81 2.18 19.59 0.60
CA LEU A 81 2.05 20.00 1.99
C LEU A 81 2.58 21.43 2.20
N GLY A 82 3.42 21.94 1.31
CA GLY A 82 3.98 23.30 1.42
C GLY A 82 4.81 23.49 2.69
N GLY A 83 5.61 22.50 3.05
CA GLY A 83 6.46 22.50 4.25
C GLY A 83 5.74 22.11 5.55
N ARG A 84 4.42 21.87 5.52
CA ARG A 84 3.66 21.43 6.70
C ARG A 84 3.92 19.96 7.02
N THR A 85 3.85 19.63 8.31
CA THR A 85 4.16 18.28 8.82
C THR A 85 2.94 17.37 8.82
N VAL A 86 3.12 16.11 8.40
CA VAL A 86 2.17 15.01 8.61
C VAL A 86 2.54 14.26 9.89
N ILE A 87 1.55 14.02 10.74
CA ILE A 87 1.70 13.32 12.02
C ILE A 87 0.75 12.11 12.02
N PRO A 88 1.22 10.90 12.40
CA PRO A 88 0.36 9.74 12.60
C PRO A 88 -0.62 9.98 13.77
N GLY A 89 -1.87 9.58 13.63
CA GLY A 89 -2.93 9.76 14.64
C GLY A 89 -4.00 8.70 14.58
#